data_AF-A0A7C2XYR2-F1
#
_entry.id   AF-A0A7C2XYR2-F1
#
_cell.length_a   1.000
_cell.length_b   1.000
_cell.length_c   1.000
_cell.angle_alpha   90.00
_cell.angle_beta   90.00
_cell.angle_gamma   90.00
#
_symmetry.space_group_name_H-M   'P 1'
#
loop_
_entity.id
_entity.type
_entity.pdbx_description
1 polymer ?
#
loop_
_entity_poly.entity_id
_entity_poly.type
_entity_poly.pdbx_seq_one_letter_code
_entity_poly.pdbx_strand_id
1 'polypeptide(L)' 'MSALLTTTMGYMKVVIDKIKAEGMPVKTMVGGAPISPAFAEKIGADAFAKNATEAVEKAKALLGIESIVNFKL' A
#
# COMPACT_ATOMS: atom_id res chain seq x y z
N MET A 1 2.41 -3.95 3.78
CA MET A 1 3.78 -4.10 4.31
C MET A 1 4.29 -2.77 4.84
N SER A 2 5.17 -2.75 5.83
CA SER A 2 5.76 -1.53 6.40
C SER A 2 7.27 -1.69 6.61
N ALA A 3 8.04 -0.61 6.51
CA ALA A 3 9.46 -0.57 6.85
C ALA A 3 9.80 0.63 7.74
N LEU A 4 10.64 0.39 8.75
CA LEU A 4 11.27 1.47 9.53
C LEU A 4 12.71 1.74 9.09
N LEU A 5 13.41 0.71 8.59
CA LEU A 5 14.81 0.77 8.20
C LEU A 5 14.95 0.63 6.68
N THR A 6 15.96 1.26 6.10
CA THR A 6 16.24 1.17 4.65
C THR A 6 16.62 -0.24 4.20
N THR A 7 17.19 -1.03 5.10
CA THR A 7 17.57 -2.44 4.86
C THR A 7 16.38 -3.34 4.57
N THR A 8 15.18 -3.02 5.08
CA THR A 8 13.97 -3.82 4.87
C THR A 8 13.16 -3.38 3.64
N MET A 9 13.48 -2.23 3.05
CA MET A 9 12.75 -1.70 1.88
C MET A 9 12.87 -2.62 0.65
N GLY A 10 14.06 -3.15 0.38
CA GLY A 10 14.32 -3.95 -0.82
C GLY A 10 13.50 -5.24 -0.88
N TYR A 11 13.17 -5.82 0.27
CA TYR A 11 12.42 -7.07 0.34
C TYR A 11 10.95 -6.90 -0.08
N MET A 12 10.39 -5.69 -0.01
CA MET A 12 9.00 -5.44 -0.42
C MET A 12 8.76 -5.80 -1.88
N LYS A 13 9.71 -5.48 -2.77
CA LYS A 13 9.63 -5.84 -4.20
C LYS A 13 9.59 -7.35 -4.41
N VAL A 14 10.43 -8.10 -3.68
CA VAL A 14 10.48 -9.56 -3.75
C VAL A 14 9.12 -10.17 -3.40
N VAL A 15 8.45 -9.65 -2.38
CA VAL A 15 7.12 -10.12 -1.96
C VAL A 15 6.05 -9.77 -3.01
N ILE A 16 6.04 -8.53 -3.52
CA ILE A 16 5.08 -8.11 -4.55
C ILE A 16 5.25 -8.94 -5.83
N ASP A 17 6.49 -9.15 -6.29
CA ASP A 17 6.79 -9.91 -7.50
C ASP A 17 6.31 -11.37 -7.34
N LYS A 18 6.50 -11.98 -6.17
CA LYS A 18 5.99 -13.34 -5.88
C LYS A 18 4.47 -13.42 -5.87
N ILE A 19 3.80 -12.49 -5.20
CA ILE A 19 2.33 -12.41 -5.16
C ILE A 19 1.76 -12.33 -6.59
N LYS A 20 2.37 -11.51 -7.45
CA LYS A 20 1.96 -11.37 -8.85
C LYS A 20 2.25 -12.63 -9.66
N ALA A 21 3.41 -13.25 -9.47
CA ALA A 21 3.79 -14.48 -10.16
C ALA A 21 2.87 -15.66 -9.81
N GLU A 22 2.40 -15.73 -8.57
CA GLU A 22 1.43 -16.75 -8.12
C GLU A 22 -0.01 -16.44 -8.56
N GLY A 23 -0.26 -15.29 -9.17
CA GLY A 23 -1.60 -14.89 -9.63
C GLY A 23 -2.60 -14.68 -8.50
N MET A 24 -2.11 -14.39 -7.28
CA MET A 24 -3.00 -14.21 -6.13
C MET A 24 -3.83 -12.94 -6.29
N PRO A 25 -5.16 -13.00 -6.09
CA PRO A 25 -6.03 -11.83 -6.22
C PRO A 25 -5.99 -10.95 -4.95
N VAL A 26 -4.80 -10.52 -4.54
CA VAL A 26 -4.59 -9.69 -3.34
C VAL A 26 -4.09 -8.30 -3.72
N LYS A 27 -4.53 -7.29 -2.98
CA LYS A 27 -4.05 -5.92 -3.10
C LYS A 27 -2.89 -5.67 -2.16
N THR A 28 -1.85 -5.01 -2.65
CA THR A 28 -0.62 -4.70 -1.93
C THR A 28 -0.57 -3.22 -1.56
N MET A 29 -0.24 -2.94 -0.31
CA MET A 29 -0.05 -1.56 0.17
C MET A 29 1.26 -1.47 0.93
N VAL A 30 2.02 -0.40 0.71
CA VAL A 30 3.32 -0.16 1.36
C VAL A 30 3.36 1.19 2.08
N GLY A 31 4.21 1.29 3.11
CA GLY A 31 4.39 2.50 3.89
C GLY A 31 5.53 2.37 4.89
N GLY A 32 5.70 3.40 5.72
CA GLY A 32 6.76 3.48 6.73
C GLY A 32 7.75 4.61 6.47
N ALA A 33 8.59 4.90 7.47
CA ALA A 33 9.41 6.13 7.52
C ALA A 33 10.31 6.36 6.28
N PRO A 34 10.97 5.34 5.69
CA PRO A 34 11.85 5.55 4.55
C PRO A 34 11.14 5.34 3.19
N ILE A 35 9.83 5.07 3.17
CA ILE A 35 9.09 4.78 1.93
C ILE A 35 8.55 6.07 1.32
N SER A 36 8.83 6.26 0.02
CA SER A 36 8.26 7.35 -0.78
C SER A 36 7.20 6.84 -1.77
N PRO A 37 6.29 7.70 -2.25
CA PRO A 37 5.35 7.35 -3.32
C PRO A 37 6.06 6.80 -4.56
N ALA A 38 7.16 7.44 -4.98
CA ALA A 38 7.95 7.01 -6.13
C ALA A 38 8.55 5.60 -5.94
N PHE A 39 8.97 5.25 -4.72
CA PHE A 39 9.43 3.89 -4.43
C PHE A 39 8.29 2.88 -4.53
N ALA A 40 7.12 3.19 -3.98
CA ALA A 40 5.94 2.32 -4.03
C ALA A 40 5.51 2.01 -5.47
N GLU A 41 5.50 3.03 -6.33
CA GLU A 41 5.21 2.89 -7.75
C GLU A 41 6.29 2.03 -8.46
N LYS A 42 7.57 2.30 -8.18
CA LYS A 42 8.70 1.55 -8.75
C LYS A 42 8.66 0.05 -8.44
N ILE A 43 8.19 -0.34 -7.25
CA ILE A 43 8.04 -1.75 -6.86
C ILE A 43 6.68 -2.34 -7.27
N GLY A 44 5.80 -1.52 -7.85
CA GLY A 44 4.49 -1.95 -8.35
C GLY A 44 3.49 -2.28 -7.26
N ALA A 45 3.53 -1.58 -6.11
CA ALA A 45 2.50 -1.69 -5.08
C ALA A 45 1.18 -1.05 -5.55
N ASP A 46 0.04 -1.60 -5.12
CA ASP A 46 -1.28 -1.04 -5.47
C ASP A 46 -1.60 0.26 -4.72
N ALA A 47 -1.02 0.46 -3.54
CA ALA A 47 -1.15 1.70 -2.78
C ALA A 47 0.09 2.04 -1.93
N PHE A 48 0.24 3.32 -1.66
CA PHE A 48 1.14 3.88 -0.66
C PHE A 48 0.33 4.66 0.39
N ALA A 49 0.76 4.57 1.65
CA ALA A 49 0.21 5.39 2.72
C ALA A 49 1.33 5.95 3.61
N LYS A 50 1.29 7.26 3.89
CA LYS A 50 2.32 7.93 4.71
C LYS A 50 2.10 7.74 6.21
N ASN A 51 0.87 7.45 6.63
CA ASN A 51 0.48 7.29 8.03
C ASN A 51 -0.72 6.35 8.16
N ALA A 52 -1.13 6.06 9.41
CA ALA A 52 -2.21 5.13 9.70
C ALA A 52 -3.57 5.60 9.15
N THR A 53 -3.89 6.88 9.27
CA THR A 53 -5.18 7.44 8.80
C THR A 53 -5.32 7.27 7.28
N GLU A 54 -4.29 7.67 6.52
CA GLU A 54 -4.28 7.50 5.08
C GLU A 54 -4.31 6.02 4.68
N ALA A 55 -3.68 5.13 5.45
CA ALA A 55 -3.72 3.69 5.18
C ALA A 55 -5.15 3.13 5.26
N VAL A 56 -5.98 3.61 6.20
CA VAL A 56 -7.39 3.22 6.29
C VAL A 56 -8.17 3.71 5.08
N GLU A 57 -7.97 4.97 4.67
CA GLU A 57 -8.64 5.54 3.48
C GLU A 57 -8.27 4.79 2.20
N LYS A 58 -6.97 4.51 2.00
CA LYS A 58 -6.46 3.74 0.86
C LYS A 58 -6.97 2.31 0.86
N ALA A 59 -7.01 1.65 2.03
CA ALA A 59 -7.54 0.29 2.14
C ALA A 59 -9.03 0.23 1.76
N LYS A 60 -9.84 1.18 2.23
CA LYS A 60 -11.24 1.29 1.83
C LYS A 60 -11.40 1.52 0.33
N ALA A 61 -10.62 2.44 -0.25
CA ALA A 61 -10.62 2.69 -1.68
C ALA A 61 -10.23 1.45 -2.51
N LEU A 62 -9.20 0.71 -2.09
CA LEU A 62 -8.77 -0.54 -2.74
C LEU A 62 -9.83 -1.65 -2.69
N LEU A 63 -10.62 -1.69 -1.62
CA LEU A 63 -11.70 -2.65 -1.43
C LEU A 63 -13.03 -2.19 -2.05
N GLY A 64 -13.10 -0.98 -2.61
CA GLY A 64 -14.35 -0.41 -3.12
C GLY A 64 -15.37 -0.09 -2.02
N ILE A 65 -14.94 0.05 -0.77
CA ILE A 65 -15.80 0.40 0.36
C ILE A 65 -15.90 1.93 0.39
N GLU A 66 -16.88 2.50 -0.32
CA GLU A 66 -17.21 3.91 -0.16
C GLU A 66 -17.60 4.18 1.30
N SER A 67 -16.89 5.11 1.94
CA SER A 67 -17.35 5.60 3.24
C SER A 67 -18.59 6.44 2.98
N ILE A 68 -19.75 5.93 3.37
CA ILE A 68 -20.99 6.68 3.49
C ILE A 68 -20.76 7.75 4.57
N VAL A 69 -20.12 8.85 4.19
CA VAL A 69 -20.11 10.11 4.94
C VAL A 69 -20.48 11.20 3.96
N ASN A 70 -21.64 11.02 3.33
CA ASN A 70 -22.32 12.12 2.67
C ASN A 70 -23.09 12.92 3.73
N PHE A 71 -22.35 13.55 4.66
CA PHE A 71 -22.92 14.59 5.51
C PHE A 71 -22.84 15.90 4.73
N LYS A 72 -23.72 15.99 3.74
CA LYS A 72 -24.03 17.23 3.05
C LYS A 72 -25.11 17.92 3.89
N LEU A 73 -24.71 18.91 4.69
CA LEU A 73 -25.61 19.96 5.15
C LEU A 73 -25.86 20.93 3.98
#